data_AF-A0A0D2JQU0-F1
#
_entry.id   AF-A0A0D2JQU0-F1
#
_cell.length_a   1.000
_cell.length_b   1.000
_cell.length_c   1.000
_cell.angle_alpha   90.00
_cell.angle_beta   90.00
_cell.angle_gamma   90.00
#
_symmetry.space_group_name_H-M   'P 1'
#
loop_
_entity.id
_entity.type
_entity.pdbx_description
1 polymer ?
#
loop_
_entity_poly.entity_id
_entity_poly.type
_entity_poly.pdbx_seq_one_letter_code
_entity_poly.pdbx_strand_id
1 'polypeptide(L)'
;MELMSDPVMVATGHTYDRSCIEKWLAQGNRTCPVTGMRLRHLELTPNHALRNAIQEWANVNSIQLANGGNKATTTFKAEEEQRNILQEIIIVHQQQLQHQWQLHLQQLKQQRQLHQRQLHQRQLHQRQLHQRQLHQRQLHQRQLHQRQLHQRQLHQRPRSSPTERQGACSALGHEEIVWAVEVFGRRLFSASADKTIRVWDIDSRRCEHVLEDHTRPVLSLVISEGRLYSGSYDYTIKVWDVATLTRLKTLTGHTDAVRALAVSEGRLFSGSYDGTVRVWDEASLHCLEILKGHTGPVRTLVHAAGCMFSGSYDKSVRVWDVETLECKATLTGHTGAVRALVASPDHVFSGSDDTTVKVWDARTLKCVRTLEGHEDNVRVLAVSERLMFSGSWDKTIRVWDLRTLDCVKVLEGHTEAVLALAVGAGCLVSGSYDTTVRFWDLNTFRCTRKCDGHDDAVRVLAAHGGHVFSGSYDGTIGVW
;
A
#
# COMPACT_ATOMS: atom_id res chain seq x y z
N MET A 1 -9.55 49.03 40.26
CA MET A 1 -10.46 47.96 39.80
C MET A 1 -10.67 47.07 41.01
N GLU A 2 -11.90 46.89 41.49
CA GLU A 2 -12.18 45.95 42.59
C GLU A 2 -11.90 44.52 42.11
N LEU A 3 -11.25 43.69 42.92
CA LEU A 3 -11.15 42.25 42.64
C LEU A 3 -12.57 41.68 42.48
N MET A 4 -12.76 40.74 41.55
CA MET A 4 -14.04 40.05 41.43
C MET A 4 -14.38 39.38 42.77
N SER A 5 -15.41 39.90 43.41
CA SER A 5 -15.86 39.45 44.73
C SER A 5 -16.47 38.04 44.67
N ASP A 6 -17.12 37.72 43.55
CA ASP A 6 -17.77 36.43 43.31
C ASP A 6 -17.69 36.07 41.81
N PRO A 7 -16.63 35.37 41.36
CA PRO A 7 -16.51 34.97 39.97
C PRO A 7 -17.40 33.76 39.62
N VAL A 8 -18.25 33.94 38.61
CA VAL A 8 -19.17 32.94 38.05
C VAL A 8 -18.96 32.79 36.55
N MET A 9 -19.06 31.57 36.05
CA MET A 9 -19.07 31.23 34.63
C MET A 9 -20.49 31.14 34.11
N VAL A 10 -20.67 31.64 32.88
CA VAL A 10 -21.87 31.41 32.08
C VAL A 10 -21.58 30.27 31.10
N ALA A 11 -22.61 29.57 30.60
CA ALA A 11 -22.52 28.45 29.66
C ALA A 11 -21.63 28.65 28.40
N THR A 12 -21.17 29.87 28.13
CA THR A 12 -20.21 30.19 27.06
C THR A 12 -18.74 30.04 27.48
N GLY A 13 -18.45 29.66 28.73
CA GLY A 13 -17.09 29.46 29.26
C GLY A 13 -16.40 30.74 29.74
N HIS A 14 -17.06 31.89 29.67
CA HIS A 14 -16.52 33.17 30.15
C HIS A 14 -16.91 33.44 31.62
N THR A 15 -15.97 34.00 32.39
CA THR A 15 -16.14 34.29 33.83
C THR A 15 -16.41 35.78 34.05
N TYR A 16 -17.38 36.08 34.90
CA TYR A 16 -17.81 37.43 35.27
C TYR A 16 -17.98 37.51 36.79
N ASP A 17 -17.94 38.71 37.35
CA ASP A 17 -18.42 38.93 38.72
C ASP A 17 -19.95 38.79 38.75
N ARG A 18 -20.47 38.04 39.73
CA ARG A 18 -21.89 37.71 39.85
C ARG A 18 -22.76 38.96 39.86
N SER A 19 -22.36 39.99 40.60
CA SER A 19 -23.12 41.23 40.72
C SER A 19 -23.25 41.98 39.39
N CYS A 20 -22.24 41.91 38.53
CA CYS A 20 -22.22 42.56 37.24
C CYS A 20 -23.08 41.83 36.20
N ILE A 21 -22.98 40.50 36.14
CA ILE A 21 -23.75 39.72 35.17
C ILE A 21 -25.24 39.69 35.53
N GLU A 22 -25.60 39.67 36.82
CA GLU A 22 -26.99 39.78 37.26
C GLU A 22 -27.61 41.13 36.90
N LYS A 23 -26.87 42.25 37.08
CA LYS A 23 -27.32 43.58 36.63
C LYS A 23 -27.51 43.65 35.12
N TRP A 24 -26.61 43.04 34.35
CA TRP A 24 -26.70 42.98 32.89
C TRP A 24 -27.94 42.20 32.41
N LEU A 25 -28.22 41.07 33.06
CA LEU A 25 -29.40 40.25 32.77
C LEU A 25 -30.70 40.94 33.20
N ALA A 26 -30.70 41.67 34.31
CA ALA A 26 -31.85 42.43 34.81
C ALA A 26 -32.27 43.57 33.87
N GLN A 27 -31.36 44.07 33.03
CA GLN A 27 -31.65 45.06 31.97
C GLN A 27 -32.32 44.44 30.72
N GLY A 28 -32.63 43.13 30.73
CA GLY A 28 -33.33 42.44 29.65
C GLY A 28 -32.40 41.87 28.57
N ASN A 29 -31.08 42.00 28.73
CA ASN A 29 -30.11 41.48 27.78
C ASN A 29 -30.02 39.94 27.87
N ARG A 30 -30.19 39.25 26.73
CA ARG A 30 -30.06 37.78 26.65
C ARG A 30 -28.86 37.30 25.83
N THR A 31 -27.87 38.18 25.68
CA THR A 31 -26.63 37.93 24.95
C THR A 31 -25.43 38.07 25.86
N CYS A 32 -24.41 37.25 25.60
CA CYS A 32 -23.13 37.34 26.27
C CYS A 32 -22.49 38.72 25.99
N PRO A 33 -22.06 39.48 27.01
CA PRO A 33 -21.51 40.83 26.82
C PRO A 33 -20.29 40.88 25.89
N VAL A 34 -19.46 39.84 25.90
CA VAL A 34 -18.18 39.81 25.17
C VAL A 34 -18.34 39.18 23.79
N THR A 35 -19.10 38.11 23.65
CA THR A 35 -19.20 37.35 22.39
C THR A 35 -20.47 37.64 21.60
N GLY A 36 -21.45 38.35 22.18
CA GLY A 36 -22.76 38.59 21.56
C GLY A 36 -23.62 37.34 21.40
N MET A 37 -23.14 36.16 21.80
CA MET A 37 -23.86 34.90 21.65
C MET A 37 -25.09 34.85 22.56
N ARG A 38 -26.21 34.36 22.02
CA ARG A 38 -27.48 34.25 22.76
C ARG A 38 -27.38 33.18 23.84
N LEU A 39 -27.60 33.56 25.09
CA LEU A 39 -27.54 32.66 26.24
C LEU A 39 -28.80 31.78 26.24
N ARG A 40 -28.65 30.48 25.95
CA ARG A 40 -29.76 29.51 25.89
C ARG A 40 -30.12 28.94 27.28
N HIS A 41 -29.15 28.89 28.19
CA HIS A 41 -29.33 28.51 29.59
C HIS A 41 -28.64 29.55 30.48
N LEU A 42 -29.35 30.02 31.52
CA LEU A 42 -28.98 31.13 32.40
C LEU A 42 -28.38 30.64 33.74
N GLU A 43 -27.76 29.47 33.74
CA GLU A 43 -27.11 28.94 34.94
C GLU A 43 -25.74 29.60 35.13
N LEU A 44 -25.58 30.27 36.29
CA LEU A 44 -24.32 30.86 36.73
C LEU A 44 -23.60 29.84 37.62
N THR A 45 -22.57 29.20 37.09
CA THR A 45 -21.78 28.22 37.85
C THR A 45 -20.58 28.90 38.52
N PRO A 46 -20.29 28.68 39.81
CA PRO A 46 -19.12 29.27 40.45
C PRO A 46 -17.81 28.85 39.79
N ASN A 47 -16.88 29.79 39.57
CA ASN A 47 -15.55 29.46 39.07
C ASN A 47 -14.58 29.18 40.24
N HIS A 48 -14.62 27.97 40.76
CA HIS A 48 -13.81 27.56 41.91
C HIS A 48 -12.29 27.69 41.67
N ALA A 49 -11.83 27.43 40.45
CA ALA A 49 -10.41 27.55 40.09
C ALA A 49 -9.93 29.01 40.20
N LEU A 50 -10.71 29.96 39.70
CA LEU A 50 -10.36 31.37 39.79
C LEU A 50 -10.49 31.91 41.22
N ARG A 51 -11.48 31.46 41.99
CA ARG A 51 -11.60 31.80 43.42
C ARG A 51 -10.37 31.36 44.21
N ASN A 52 -9.90 30.13 43.97
CA ASN A 52 -8.72 29.61 44.66
C ASN A 52 -7.45 30.38 44.25
N ALA A 53 -7.29 30.70 42.96
CA ALA A 53 -6.16 31.50 42.49
C ALA A 53 -6.17 32.93 43.08
N ILE A 54 -7.34 33.54 43.22
CA ILE A 54 -7.49 34.86 43.88
C ILE A 54 -7.13 34.77 45.36
N GLN A 55 -7.56 33.70 46.05
CA GLN A 55 -7.25 33.49 47.46
C GLN A 55 -5.75 33.22 47.69
N GLU A 56 -5.13 32.42 46.84
CA GLU A 56 -3.69 32.15 46.88
C GLU A 56 -2.88 33.43 46.63
N TRP A 57 -3.26 34.22 45.63
CA TRP A 57 -2.64 35.53 45.37
C TRP A 57 -2.81 36.47 46.57
N ALA A 58 -4.00 36.55 47.17
CA ALA A 58 -4.24 37.40 48.33
C ALA A 58 -3.42 36.97 49.55
N ASN A 59 -3.28 35.65 49.78
CA ASN A 59 -2.46 35.09 50.84
C ASN A 59 -0.97 35.42 50.66
N VAL A 60 -0.46 35.29 49.43
CA VAL A 60 0.93 35.62 49.07
C VAL A 60 1.24 37.11 49.28
N ASN A 61 0.24 37.98 49.12
CA ASN A 61 0.39 39.43 49.24
C ASN A 61 -0.10 39.99 50.58
N SER A 62 -0.46 39.13 51.55
CA SER A 62 -0.99 39.51 52.88
C SER A 62 -2.22 40.44 52.82
N ILE A 63 -3.07 40.29 51.81
CA ILE A 63 -4.29 41.08 51.64
C ILE A 63 -5.48 40.31 52.24
N GLN A 64 -6.20 40.91 53.18
CA GLN A 64 -7.46 40.34 53.69
C GLN A 64 -8.58 40.56 52.67
N LEU A 65 -9.05 39.48 52.04
CA LEU A 65 -10.27 39.51 51.24
C LEU A 65 -11.47 39.63 52.19
N ALA A 66 -12.29 40.65 51.98
CA ALA A 66 -13.48 40.88 52.80
C ALA A 66 -14.49 39.76 52.57
N ASN A 67 -14.61 38.85 53.52
CA ASN A 67 -15.73 37.92 53.57
C ASN A 67 -16.99 38.72 53.89
N GLY A 68 -17.81 38.97 52.87
CA GLY A 68 -19.20 39.40 53.02
C GLY A 68 -19.42 40.61 53.92
N GLY A 69 -19.35 41.80 53.33
CA GLY A 69 -20.01 43.01 53.83
C GLY A 69 -19.51 43.56 55.16
N ASN A 70 -18.42 44.35 55.15
CA ASN A 70 -18.41 45.70 55.72
C ASN A 70 -17.05 46.40 55.49
N LYS A 71 -17.14 47.72 55.33
CA LYS A 71 -16.05 48.67 55.03
C LYS A 71 -14.85 48.52 55.96
N ALA A 72 -13.64 48.52 55.39
CA ALA A 72 -12.42 48.86 56.11
C ALA A 72 -11.70 50.01 55.38
N THR A 73 -11.68 51.17 56.04
CA THR A 73 -10.91 52.36 55.69
C THR A 73 -9.47 52.21 56.16
N THR A 74 -8.50 52.30 55.24
CA THR A 74 -7.09 52.57 55.55
C THR A 74 -6.41 53.38 54.43
N THR A 75 -6.18 54.67 54.73
CA THR A 75 -5.05 55.54 54.30
C THR A 75 -4.71 55.71 52.81
N PHE A 76 -5.12 56.88 52.29
CA PHE A 76 -4.96 57.46 50.95
C PHE A 76 -3.56 57.49 50.27
N LYS A 77 -2.45 57.10 50.92
CA LYS A 77 -1.09 57.12 50.30
C LYS A 77 -0.61 55.75 49.78
N ALA A 78 -1.17 54.64 50.26
CA ALA A 78 -0.86 53.30 49.76
C ALA A 78 -1.64 52.95 48.48
N GLU A 79 -2.81 53.58 48.27
CA GLU A 79 -3.64 53.35 47.09
C GLU A 79 -2.99 53.84 45.79
N GLU A 80 -2.17 54.89 45.84
CA GLU A 80 -1.53 55.46 44.65
C GLU A 80 -0.35 54.59 44.16
N GLU A 81 0.46 54.08 45.09
CA GLU A 81 1.51 53.08 44.79
C GLU A 81 0.91 51.75 44.34
N GLN A 82 -0.16 51.27 44.99
CA GLN A 82 -0.88 50.07 44.54
C GLN A 82 -1.53 50.24 43.16
N ARG A 83 -2.06 51.43 42.84
CA ARG A 83 -2.60 51.74 41.50
C ARG A 83 -1.51 51.74 40.43
N ASN A 84 -0.32 52.27 40.72
CA ASN A 84 0.79 52.29 39.79
C ASN A 84 1.31 50.86 39.52
N ILE A 85 1.49 50.05 40.55
CA ILE A 85 1.92 48.64 40.41
C ILE A 85 0.87 47.84 39.62
N LEU A 86 -0.42 48.04 39.90
CA LEU A 86 -1.51 47.38 39.15
C LEU A 86 -1.57 47.85 37.70
N GLN A 87 -1.31 49.13 37.41
CA GLN A 87 -1.22 49.63 36.04
C GLN A 87 -0.07 49.01 35.26
N GLU A 88 1.11 48.87 35.88
CA GLU A 88 2.25 48.20 35.24
C GLU A 88 1.96 46.73 34.94
N ILE A 89 1.36 45.99 35.88
CA ILE A 89 0.97 44.59 35.67
C ILE A 89 -0.06 44.47 34.54
N ILE A 90 -1.05 45.36 34.48
CA ILE A 90 -2.06 45.37 33.41
C ILE A 90 -1.41 45.64 32.05
N ILE A 91 -0.46 46.58 31.98
CA ILE A 91 0.28 46.90 30.75
C ILE A 91 1.10 45.69 30.29
N VAL A 92 1.84 45.05 31.20
CA VAL A 92 2.64 43.85 30.88
C VAL A 92 1.75 42.70 30.44
N HIS A 93 0.61 42.48 31.10
CA HIS A 93 -0.32 41.41 30.74
C HIS A 93 -1.03 41.69 29.40
N GLN A 94 -1.40 42.94 29.12
CA GLN A 94 -1.92 43.35 27.81
C GLN A 94 -0.88 43.15 26.70
N GLN A 95 0.38 43.50 26.95
CA GLN A 95 1.48 43.27 26.00
C GLN A 95 1.70 41.77 25.75
N GLN A 96 1.64 40.93 26.79
CA GLN A 96 1.74 39.48 26.64
C GLN A 96 0.58 38.90 25.83
N LEU A 97 -0.66 39.32 26.10
CA LEU A 97 -1.84 38.89 25.34
C LEU A 97 -1.77 39.35 23.88
N GLN A 98 -1.33 40.59 23.62
CA GLN A 98 -1.10 41.08 22.26
C GLN A 98 -0.02 40.26 21.55
N HIS A 99 1.08 39.93 22.22
CA HIS A 99 2.15 39.13 21.65
C HIS A 99 1.70 37.70 21.31
N GLN A 100 0.97 37.05 22.22
CA GLN A 100 0.38 35.73 21.99
C GLN A 100 -0.62 35.75 20.84
N TRP A 101 -1.45 36.78 20.75
CA TRP A 101 -2.39 36.95 19.65
C TRP A 101 -1.68 37.13 18.31
N GLN A 102 -0.60 37.91 18.26
CA GLN A 102 0.22 38.08 17.06
C GLN A 102 0.87 36.77 16.60
N LEU A 103 1.43 35.98 17.52
CA LEU A 103 2.00 34.67 17.23
C LEU A 103 0.94 33.71 16.68
N HIS A 104 -0.24 33.68 17.30
CA HIS A 104 -1.35 32.85 16.82
C HIS A 104 -1.83 33.27 15.43
N LEU A 105 -1.92 34.58 15.17
CA LEU A 105 -2.26 35.11 13.85
C LEU A 105 -1.22 34.73 12.79
N GLN A 106 0.07 34.72 13.16
CA GLN A 106 1.16 34.33 12.27
C GLN A 106 1.11 32.83 11.96
N GLN A 107 0.82 31.98 12.95
CA GLN A 107 0.60 30.54 12.74
C GLN A 107 -0.57 30.27 11.82
N LEU A 108 -1.71 30.96 11.99
CA LEU A 108 -2.87 30.82 11.10
C LEU A 108 -2.55 31.25 9.66
N LYS A 109 -1.77 32.32 9.49
CA LYS A 109 -1.29 32.75 8.16
C LYS A 109 -0.39 31.69 7.51
N GLN A 110 0.53 31.09 8.27
CA GLN A 110 1.40 30.02 7.78
C GLN A 110 0.60 28.76 7.40
N GLN A 111 -0.35 28.34 8.24
CA GLN A 111 -1.23 27.21 7.94
C GLN A 111 -2.06 27.45 6.67
N ARG A 112 -2.59 28.66 6.49
CA ARG A 112 -3.34 29.03 5.27
C ARG A 112 -2.45 28.98 4.02
N GLN A 113 -1.22 29.47 4.11
CA GLN A 113 -0.26 29.39 3.00
C GLN A 113 0.11 27.94 2.67
N LEU A 114 0.32 27.11 3.68
CA LEU A 114 0.66 25.69 3.50
C LEU A 114 -0.52 24.93 2.86
N HIS A 115 -1.74 25.20 3.30
CA HIS A 115 -2.96 24.65 2.69
C HIS A 115 -3.12 25.09 1.24
N GLN A 116 -2.87 26.37 0.92
CA GLN A 116 -2.90 26.86 -0.47
C GLN A 116 -1.84 26.18 -1.36
N ARG A 117 -0.63 25.96 -0.83
CA ARG A 117 0.43 25.21 -1.54
C ARG A 117 0.02 23.76 -1.80
N GLN A 118 -0.59 23.09 -0.82
CA GLN A 118 -1.11 21.72 -0.99
C GLN A 118 -2.23 21.65 -2.04
N LEU A 119 -3.17 22.60 -2.03
CA LEU A 119 -4.22 22.69 -3.05
C LEU A 119 -3.62 22.91 -4.44
N HIS A 120 -2.64 23.80 -4.56
CA HIS A 120 -1.95 24.05 -5.82
C HIS A 120 -1.21 22.80 -6.33
N GLN A 121 -0.50 22.09 -5.46
CA GLN A 121 0.16 20.83 -5.81
C GLN A 121 -0.83 19.76 -6.24
N ARG A 122 -1.98 19.63 -5.57
CA ARG A 122 -3.05 18.71 -5.99
C ARG A 122 -3.60 19.07 -7.36
N GLN A 123 -3.81 20.35 -7.66
CA GLN A 123 -4.24 20.80 -8.98
C GLN A 123 -3.20 20.52 -10.07
N LEU A 124 -1.91 20.77 -9.79
CA LEU A 124 -0.82 20.42 -10.71
C LEU A 124 -0.75 18.91 -10.97
N HIS A 125 -0.87 18.10 -9.92
CA HIS A 125 -0.89 16.65 -10.05
C HIS A 125 -2.08 16.16 -10.87
N GLN A 126 -3.28 16.70 -10.65
CA GLN A 126 -4.46 16.38 -11.46
C GLN A 126 -4.28 16.79 -12.93
N ARG A 127 -3.66 17.94 -13.21
CA ARG A 127 -3.32 18.37 -14.58
C ARG A 127 -2.32 17.43 -15.24
N GLN A 128 -1.29 16.99 -14.51
CA GLN A 128 -0.32 16.01 -15.01
C GLN A 128 -0.97 14.66 -15.31
N LEU A 129 -1.84 14.16 -14.41
CA LEU A 129 -2.59 12.93 -14.64
C LEU A 129 -3.50 13.06 -15.88
N HIS A 130 -4.19 14.18 -16.03
CA HIS A 130 -5.03 14.44 -17.19
C HIS A 130 -4.22 14.49 -18.50
N GLN A 131 -3.07 15.16 -18.50
CA GLN A 131 -2.15 15.18 -19.66
C GLN A 131 -1.62 13.78 -20.00
N ARG A 132 -1.27 12.96 -18.99
CA ARG A 132 -0.86 11.57 -19.19
C ARG A 132 -1.98 10.73 -19.80
N GLN A 133 -3.23 10.88 -19.33
CA GLN A 133 -4.39 10.21 -19.90
C GLN A 133 -4.65 10.62 -21.35
N LEU A 134 -4.54 11.92 -21.66
CA LEU A 134 -4.68 12.42 -23.04
C LEU A 134 -3.56 11.87 -23.94
N HIS A 135 -2.32 11.83 -23.45
CA HIS A 135 -1.19 11.27 -24.18
C HIS A 135 -1.37 9.77 -24.45
N GLN A 136 -1.82 9.00 -23.45
CA GLN A 136 -2.15 7.57 -23.61
C GLN A 136 -3.27 7.36 -24.63
N ARG A 137 -4.32 8.19 -24.62
CA ARG A 137 -5.39 8.14 -25.62
C ARG A 137 -4.87 8.43 -27.03
N GLN A 138 -3.98 9.41 -27.19
CA GLN A 138 -3.37 9.72 -28.49
C GLN A 138 -2.46 8.58 -28.98
N LEU A 139 -1.65 7.99 -28.11
CA LEU A 139 -0.84 6.82 -28.43
C LEU A 139 -1.70 5.63 -28.85
N HIS A 140 -2.77 5.36 -28.10
CA HIS A 140 -3.74 4.31 -28.43
C HIS A 140 -4.41 4.54 -29.79
N GLN A 141 -4.84 5.76 -30.09
CA GLN A 141 -5.39 6.11 -31.41
C GLN A 141 -4.36 5.94 -32.54
N ARG A 142 -3.09 6.30 -32.31
CA ARG A 142 -2.01 6.09 -33.28
C ARG A 142 -1.75 4.61 -33.51
N GLN A 143 -1.74 3.79 -32.46
CA GLN A 143 -1.59 2.33 -32.57
C GLN A 143 -2.77 1.69 -33.32
N LEU A 144 -4.01 2.10 -33.03
CA LEU A 144 -5.19 1.65 -33.79
C LEU A 144 -5.10 2.04 -35.26
N HIS A 145 -4.66 3.27 -35.56
CA HIS A 145 -4.47 3.73 -36.93
C HIS A 145 -3.36 2.94 -37.66
N GLN A 146 -2.22 2.68 -37.00
CA GLN A 146 -1.16 1.85 -37.54
C GLN A 146 -1.61 0.41 -37.78
N ARG A 147 -2.41 -0.17 -36.87
CA ARG A 147 -3.02 -1.51 -37.04
C ARG A 147 -3.96 -1.55 -38.24
N GLN A 148 -4.79 -0.52 -38.45
CA GLN A 148 -5.65 -0.41 -39.63
C GLN A 148 -4.85 -0.27 -40.93
N LEU A 149 -3.77 0.52 -40.92
CA LEU A 149 -2.87 0.64 -42.07
C LEU A 149 -2.13 -0.68 -42.35
N HIS A 150 -1.69 -1.39 -41.31
CA HIS A 150 -1.01 -2.68 -41.44
C HIS A 150 -1.96 -3.77 -41.96
N GLN A 151 -3.21 -3.82 -41.48
CA GLN A 151 -4.24 -4.72 -42.03
C GLN A 151 -4.55 -4.43 -43.50
N ARG A 152 -4.62 -3.15 -43.89
CA ARG A 152 -4.79 -2.76 -45.30
C ARG A 152 -3.60 -3.17 -46.17
N GLN A 153 -2.37 -3.06 -45.65
CA GLN A 153 -1.17 -3.49 -46.36
C GLN A 153 -1.05 -5.02 -46.45
N LEU A 154 -1.50 -5.76 -45.44
CA LEU A 154 -1.55 -7.23 -45.43
C LEU A 154 -2.56 -7.77 -46.46
N HIS A 155 -3.67 -7.08 -46.70
CA HIS A 155 -4.62 -7.43 -47.76
C HIS A 155 -4.10 -7.14 -49.19
N GLN A 156 -2.99 -6.41 -49.35
CA GLN A 156 -2.45 -6.01 -50.65
C GLN A 156 -1.15 -6.72 -51.06
N ARG A 157 -0.60 -7.64 -50.24
CA ARG A 157 0.65 -8.35 -50.57
C ARG A 157 0.38 -9.75 -51.15
N PRO A 158 0.99 -10.15 -52.29
CA PRO A 158 1.01 -11.54 -52.72
C PRO A 158 1.85 -12.37 -51.74
N ARG A 159 1.42 -13.61 -51.49
CA ARG A 159 2.11 -14.56 -50.60
C ARG A 159 3.50 -14.90 -51.16
N SER A 160 4.55 -14.37 -50.54
CA SER A 160 5.93 -14.83 -50.70
C SER A 160 6.37 -15.62 -49.46
N SER A 161 7.16 -16.67 -49.70
CA SER A 161 7.67 -17.66 -48.74
C SER A 161 8.40 -17.07 -47.52
N PRO A 162 8.38 -17.74 -46.36
CA PRO A 162 8.94 -17.21 -45.13
C PRO A 162 10.46 -17.43 -45.07
N THR A 163 11.22 -16.33 -45.02
CA THR A 163 12.59 -16.33 -44.50
C THR A 163 12.55 -16.31 -42.97
N GLU A 164 13.29 -17.24 -42.36
CA GLU A 164 13.44 -17.46 -40.92
C GLU A 164 13.74 -16.17 -40.14
N ARG A 165 12.81 -15.79 -39.26
CA ARG A 165 13.13 -14.98 -38.07
C ARG A 165 13.60 -15.94 -37.00
N GLN A 166 14.89 -15.93 -36.67
CA GLN A 166 15.39 -16.58 -35.46
C GLN A 166 14.71 -15.93 -34.24
N GLY A 167 13.97 -16.73 -33.48
CA GLY A 167 13.10 -16.28 -32.37
C GLY A 167 11.62 -16.52 -32.69
N ALA A 168 11.23 -17.79 -32.77
CA ALA A 168 9.88 -18.20 -33.17
C ALA A 168 8.81 -17.78 -32.13
N CYS A 169 8.22 -16.61 -32.34
CA CYS A 169 6.92 -16.21 -31.81
C CYS A 169 5.83 -16.90 -32.64
N SER A 170 4.96 -17.70 -32.01
CA SER A 170 3.72 -18.16 -32.64
C SER A 170 2.53 -17.42 -32.01
N ALA A 171 1.86 -16.67 -32.88
CA ALA A 171 0.64 -15.92 -32.65
C ALA A 171 -0.52 -16.74 -32.07
N LEU A 172 -1.43 -16.04 -31.36
CA LEU A 172 -2.67 -16.47 -30.68
C LEU A 172 -2.47 -16.98 -29.23
N GLY A 173 -2.23 -16.02 -28.33
CA GLY A 173 -2.32 -16.20 -26.87
C GLY A 173 -3.74 -15.98 -26.35
N HIS A 174 -3.82 -15.26 -25.23
CA HIS A 174 -5.04 -14.67 -24.70
C HIS A 174 -5.43 -13.39 -25.45
N GLU A 175 -6.67 -12.92 -25.24
CA GLU A 175 -7.15 -11.65 -25.82
C GLU A 175 -6.69 -10.42 -25.02
N GLU A 176 -6.29 -10.64 -23.76
CA GLU A 176 -5.92 -9.62 -22.79
C GLU A 176 -4.72 -10.10 -21.95
N ILE A 177 -4.23 -9.20 -21.09
CA ILE A 177 -3.06 -9.38 -20.20
C ILE A 177 -2.99 -10.78 -19.57
N VAL A 178 -1.84 -11.46 -19.72
CA VAL A 178 -1.52 -12.69 -19.00
C VAL A 178 -1.02 -12.35 -17.59
N TRP A 179 -1.73 -12.82 -16.56
CA TRP A 179 -1.45 -12.51 -15.15
C TRP A 179 -0.62 -13.55 -14.42
N ALA A 180 -0.80 -14.83 -14.77
CA ALA A 180 -0.11 -15.94 -14.13
C ALA A 180 0.15 -17.05 -15.16
N VAL A 181 1.26 -17.77 -14.95
CA VAL A 181 1.59 -18.98 -15.69
C VAL A 181 2.07 -20.04 -14.70
N GLU A 182 1.69 -21.29 -14.92
CA GLU A 182 2.09 -22.44 -14.10
C GLU A 182 2.37 -23.64 -15.01
N VAL A 183 3.32 -24.48 -14.62
CA VAL A 183 3.75 -25.64 -15.42
C VAL A 183 3.49 -26.93 -14.66
N PHE A 184 2.87 -27.91 -15.32
CA PHE A 184 2.69 -29.25 -14.78
C PHE A 184 2.96 -30.31 -15.85
N GLY A 185 4.05 -31.06 -15.67
CA GLY A 185 4.51 -32.03 -16.65
C GLY A 185 4.79 -31.37 -17.99
N ARG A 186 4.05 -31.78 -19.02
CA ARG A 186 4.18 -31.26 -20.40
C ARG A 186 3.20 -30.14 -20.74
N ARG A 187 2.41 -29.69 -19.76
CA ARG A 187 1.39 -28.66 -19.93
C ARG A 187 1.78 -27.36 -19.26
N LEU A 188 1.56 -26.26 -19.96
CA LEU A 188 1.58 -24.91 -19.42
C LEU A 188 0.13 -24.45 -19.22
N PHE A 189 -0.15 -23.86 -18.07
CA PHE A 189 -1.41 -23.20 -17.74
C PHE A 189 -1.17 -21.71 -17.71
N SER A 190 -2.00 -20.92 -18.40
CA SER A 190 -1.92 -19.47 -18.39
C SER A 190 -3.26 -18.86 -18.02
N ALA A 191 -3.25 -17.87 -17.14
CA ALA A 191 -4.43 -17.14 -16.68
C ALA A 191 -4.38 -15.69 -17.16
N SER A 192 -5.52 -15.16 -17.60
CA SER A 192 -5.60 -13.84 -18.21
C SER A 192 -6.75 -12.97 -17.71
N ALA A 193 -6.62 -11.67 -17.99
CA ALA A 193 -7.69 -10.70 -17.89
C ALA A 193 -8.89 -10.97 -18.82
N ASP A 194 -8.72 -11.81 -19.85
CA ASP A 194 -9.82 -12.29 -20.69
C ASP A 194 -10.76 -13.27 -19.97
N LYS A 195 -10.51 -13.54 -18.69
CA LYS A 195 -11.29 -14.40 -17.77
C LYS A 195 -11.09 -15.89 -18.01
N THR A 196 -10.22 -16.26 -18.94
CA THR A 196 -9.97 -17.66 -19.28
C THR A 196 -8.67 -18.16 -18.66
N ILE A 197 -8.59 -19.48 -18.53
CA ILE A 197 -7.34 -20.19 -18.33
C ILE A 197 -7.10 -21.02 -19.58
N ARG A 198 -5.92 -20.90 -20.19
CA ARG A 198 -5.57 -21.70 -21.37
C ARG A 198 -4.54 -22.75 -21.00
N VAL A 199 -4.68 -23.93 -21.58
CA VAL A 199 -3.80 -25.08 -21.39
C VAL A 199 -3.06 -25.31 -22.70
N TRP A 200 -1.74 -25.33 -22.63
CA TRP A 200 -0.86 -25.44 -23.78
C TRP A 200 0.01 -26.68 -23.65
N ASP A 201 0.17 -27.42 -24.74
CA ASP A 201 1.21 -28.44 -24.82
C ASP A 201 2.54 -27.77 -25.15
N ILE A 202 3.55 -28.01 -24.30
CA ILE A 202 4.85 -27.34 -24.36
C ILE A 202 5.62 -27.68 -25.64
N ASP A 203 5.54 -28.94 -26.07
CA ASP A 203 6.32 -29.44 -27.21
C ASP A 203 5.73 -28.99 -28.54
N SER A 204 4.41 -29.10 -28.71
CA SER A 204 3.71 -28.68 -29.93
C SER A 204 3.44 -27.18 -29.98
N ARG A 205 3.52 -26.49 -28.83
CA ARG A 205 3.25 -25.05 -28.65
C ARG A 205 1.83 -24.65 -29.06
N ARG A 206 0.87 -25.56 -28.86
CA ARG A 206 -0.53 -25.34 -29.21
C ARG A 206 -1.39 -25.23 -27.96
N CYS A 207 -2.38 -24.35 -28.02
CA CYS A 207 -3.46 -24.33 -27.05
C CYS A 207 -4.32 -25.60 -27.24
N GLU A 208 -4.32 -26.49 -26.27
CA GLU A 208 -5.14 -27.70 -26.28
C GLU A 208 -6.55 -27.41 -25.77
N HIS A 209 -6.67 -26.59 -24.71
CA HIS A 209 -7.94 -26.34 -24.03
C HIS A 209 -8.05 -24.90 -23.53
N VAL A 210 -9.29 -24.41 -23.48
CA VAL A 210 -9.66 -23.13 -22.87
C VAL A 210 -10.68 -23.42 -21.77
N LEU A 211 -10.35 -23.04 -20.54
CA LEU A 211 -11.21 -23.20 -19.36
C LEU A 211 -11.95 -21.88 -19.13
N GLU A 212 -13.25 -21.89 -19.38
CA GLU A 212 -14.14 -20.72 -19.30
C GLU A 212 -15.17 -20.94 -18.19
N ASP A 213 -14.97 -20.29 -17.05
CA ASP A 213 -15.96 -20.31 -15.95
C ASP A 213 -15.85 -19.08 -15.03
N HIS A 214 -14.70 -18.39 -15.01
CA HIS A 214 -14.55 -17.15 -14.26
C HIS A 214 -15.30 -16.01 -14.95
N THR A 215 -15.90 -15.12 -14.16
CA THR A 215 -16.68 -14.00 -14.71
C THR A 215 -15.86 -12.72 -14.87
N ARG A 216 -14.64 -12.71 -14.30
CA ARG A 216 -13.69 -11.59 -14.27
C ARG A 216 -12.24 -12.09 -14.38
N PRO A 217 -11.24 -11.21 -14.59
CA PRO A 217 -9.83 -11.57 -14.75
C PRO A 217 -9.32 -12.64 -13.78
N VAL A 218 -8.62 -13.65 -14.30
CA VAL A 218 -7.94 -14.67 -13.49
C VAL A 218 -6.53 -14.16 -13.17
N LEU A 219 -6.18 -14.09 -11.88
CA LEU A 219 -5.03 -13.34 -11.38
C LEU A 219 -3.88 -14.21 -10.87
N SER A 220 -4.18 -15.42 -10.43
CA SER A 220 -3.22 -16.33 -9.82
C SER A 220 -3.60 -17.78 -10.10
N LEU A 221 -2.58 -18.60 -10.29
CA LEU A 221 -2.68 -20.04 -10.44
C LEU A 221 -1.77 -20.70 -9.41
N VAL A 222 -2.15 -21.88 -8.92
CA VAL A 222 -1.25 -22.79 -8.21
C VAL A 222 -1.71 -24.22 -8.50
N ILE A 223 -0.76 -25.14 -8.66
CA ILE A 223 -1.03 -26.56 -8.90
C ILE A 223 -0.54 -27.36 -7.70
N SER A 224 -1.38 -28.27 -7.20
CA SER A 224 -1.05 -29.18 -6.10
C SER A 224 -1.91 -30.44 -6.21
N GLU A 225 -1.33 -31.61 -5.92
CA GLU A 225 -2.03 -32.91 -5.87
C GLU A 225 -2.94 -33.17 -7.09
N GLY A 226 -2.47 -32.86 -8.29
CA GLY A 226 -3.22 -33.05 -9.53
C GLY A 226 -4.40 -32.08 -9.74
N ARG A 227 -4.50 -31.02 -8.93
CA ARG A 227 -5.52 -29.98 -9.04
C ARG A 227 -4.89 -28.63 -9.36
N LEU A 228 -5.58 -27.86 -10.20
CA LEU A 228 -5.27 -26.47 -10.48
C LEU A 228 -6.25 -25.60 -9.70
N TYR A 229 -5.73 -24.62 -8.97
CA TYR A 229 -6.50 -23.61 -8.27
C TYR A 229 -6.34 -22.27 -8.98
N SER A 230 -7.44 -21.63 -9.32
CA SER A 230 -7.42 -20.33 -10.02
C SER A 230 -8.16 -19.26 -9.23
N GLY A 231 -7.43 -18.21 -8.83
CA GLY A 231 -7.95 -17.07 -8.11
C GLY A 231 -8.30 -15.93 -9.06
N SER A 232 -9.44 -15.29 -8.86
CA SER A 232 -9.97 -14.28 -9.80
C SER A 232 -10.46 -13.00 -9.12
N TYR A 233 -10.55 -11.96 -9.93
CA TYR A 233 -11.23 -10.70 -9.63
C TYR A 233 -12.76 -10.87 -9.45
N ASP A 234 -13.31 -12.06 -9.67
CA ASP A 234 -14.71 -12.41 -9.32
C ASP A 234 -14.89 -12.89 -7.88
N TYR A 235 -13.82 -12.81 -7.08
CA TYR A 235 -13.80 -13.12 -5.64
C TYR A 235 -13.89 -14.62 -5.35
N THR A 236 -13.87 -15.46 -6.37
CA THR A 236 -13.92 -16.91 -6.24
C THR A 236 -12.56 -17.55 -6.54
N ILE A 237 -12.40 -18.76 -6.04
CA ILE A 237 -11.34 -19.67 -6.47
C ILE A 237 -12.02 -20.83 -7.15
N LYS A 238 -11.56 -21.22 -8.34
CA LYS A 238 -12.04 -22.43 -9.00
C LYS A 238 -11.00 -23.52 -8.90
N VAL A 239 -11.49 -24.73 -8.65
CA VAL A 239 -10.68 -25.94 -8.53
C VAL A 239 -10.95 -26.78 -9.77
N TRP A 240 -9.87 -27.13 -10.47
CA TRP A 240 -9.92 -27.89 -11.71
C TRP A 240 -9.10 -29.16 -11.55
N ASP A 241 -9.57 -30.24 -12.15
CA ASP A 241 -8.80 -31.47 -12.26
C ASP A 241 -7.80 -31.33 -13.41
N VAL A 242 -6.50 -31.54 -13.17
CA VAL A 242 -5.45 -31.30 -14.17
C VAL A 242 -5.43 -32.38 -15.26
N ALA A 243 -5.93 -33.58 -14.96
CA ALA A 243 -5.96 -34.69 -15.91
C ALA A 243 -7.12 -34.53 -16.91
N THR A 244 -8.33 -34.30 -16.40
CA THR A 244 -9.58 -34.20 -17.17
C THR A 244 -9.90 -32.78 -17.62
N LEU A 245 -9.27 -31.77 -17.02
CA LEU A 245 -9.49 -30.34 -17.29
C LEU A 245 -10.94 -29.89 -17.03
N THR A 246 -11.61 -30.55 -16.09
CA THR A 246 -12.97 -30.23 -15.67
C THR A 246 -12.99 -29.46 -14.35
N ARG A 247 -13.97 -28.57 -14.17
CA ARG A 247 -14.16 -27.84 -12.91
C ARG A 247 -14.74 -28.78 -11.84
N LEU A 248 -13.98 -29.03 -10.78
CA LEU A 248 -14.38 -29.82 -9.63
C LEU A 248 -15.27 -29.02 -8.66
N LYS A 249 -14.87 -27.79 -8.33
CA LYS A 249 -15.51 -26.97 -7.29
C LYS A 249 -15.27 -25.49 -7.52
N THR A 250 -16.19 -24.66 -7.01
CA THR A 250 -15.99 -23.22 -6.83
C THR A 250 -15.96 -22.94 -5.33
N LEU A 251 -14.85 -22.38 -4.84
CA LEU A 251 -14.68 -21.92 -3.46
C LEU A 251 -15.11 -20.46 -3.39
N THR A 252 -16.06 -20.18 -2.50
CA THR A 252 -16.65 -18.85 -2.30
C THR A 252 -16.45 -18.40 -0.86
N GLY A 253 -16.33 -17.08 -0.66
CA GLY A 253 -16.24 -16.50 0.68
C GLY A 253 -15.47 -15.18 0.72
N HIS A 254 -14.45 -15.00 -0.12
CA HIS A 254 -13.79 -13.71 -0.26
C HIS A 254 -14.79 -12.63 -0.74
N THR A 255 -14.57 -11.40 -0.29
CA THR A 255 -15.44 -10.26 -0.63
C THR A 255 -14.80 -9.30 -1.64
N ASP A 256 -13.57 -9.59 -2.06
CA ASP A 256 -12.85 -8.89 -3.12
C ASP A 256 -11.89 -9.85 -3.84
N ALA A 257 -11.17 -9.35 -4.85
CA ALA A 257 -10.33 -10.10 -5.77
C ALA A 257 -9.34 -11.03 -5.06
N VAL A 258 -9.32 -12.31 -5.45
CA VAL A 258 -8.34 -13.28 -4.97
C VAL A 258 -7.06 -13.12 -5.77
N ARG A 259 -6.05 -12.53 -5.15
CA ARG A 259 -4.82 -12.13 -5.83
C ARG A 259 -3.68 -13.12 -5.67
N ALA A 260 -3.59 -13.81 -4.54
CA ALA A 260 -2.48 -14.70 -4.25
C ALA A 260 -3.01 -16.06 -3.83
N LEU A 261 -2.34 -17.11 -4.31
CA LEU A 261 -2.58 -18.50 -3.90
C LEU A 261 -1.24 -19.11 -3.52
N ALA A 262 -1.24 -19.93 -2.49
CA ALA A 262 -0.11 -20.75 -2.10
C ALA A 262 -0.63 -22.04 -1.47
N VAL A 263 0.13 -23.13 -1.57
CA VAL A 263 -0.21 -24.41 -0.96
C VAL A 263 0.86 -24.79 0.03
N SER A 264 0.45 -25.34 1.17
CA SER A 264 1.34 -25.94 2.15
C SER A 264 0.62 -27.01 2.96
N GLU A 265 1.27 -28.15 3.18
CA GLU A 265 0.82 -29.19 4.13
C GLU A 265 -0.66 -29.61 3.95
N GLY A 266 -1.10 -29.80 2.69
CA GLY A 266 -2.47 -30.21 2.38
C GLY A 266 -3.51 -29.08 2.49
N ARG A 267 -3.06 -27.82 2.62
CA ARG A 267 -3.91 -26.63 2.76
C ARG A 267 -3.62 -25.63 1.65
N LEU A 268 -4.68 -25.13 1.04
CA LEU A 268 -4.63 -23.98 0.14
C LEU A 268 -4.81 -22.70 0.97
N PHE A 269 -3.94 -21.73 0.74
CA PHE A 269 -4.03 -20.38 1.29
C PHE A 269 -4.36 -19.40 0.17
N SER A 270 -5.37 -18.57 0.37
CA SER A 270 -5.77 -17.55 -0.59
C SER A 270 -5.77 -16.15 0.00
N GLY A 271 -4.95 -15.27 -0.57
CA GLY A 271 -4.86 -13.86 -0.20
C GLY A 271 -5.73 -13.00 -1.11
N SER A 272 -6.58 -12.17 -0.52
CA SER A 272 -7.51 -11.31 -1.25
C SER A 272 -7.29 -9.83 -0.99
N TYR A 273 -7.81 -9.02 -1.90
CA TYR A 273 -7.93 -7.57 -1.75
C TYR A 273 -8.88 -7.14 -0.63
N ASP A 274 -9.68 -8.06 -0.08
CA ASP A 274 -10.50 -7.84 1.11
C ASP A 274 -9.68 -7.74 2.41
N GLY A 275 -8.35 -7.93 2.33
CA GLY A 275 -7.44 -7.86 3.48
C GLY A 275 -7.41 -9.13 4.32
N THR A 276 -8.01 -10.23 3.85
CA THR A 276 -7.98 -11.53 4.53
C THR A 276 -7.14 -12.55 3.77
N VAL A 277 -6.60 -13.51 4.52
CA VAL A 277 -6.13 -14.78 3.98
C VAL A 277 -7.12 -15.85 4.40
N ARG A 278 -7.61 -16.67 3.48
CA ARG A 278 -8.47 -17.82 3.79
C ARG A 278 -7.69 -19.11 3.63
N VAL A 279 -8.00 -20.07 4.49
CA VAL A 279 -7.39 -21.40 4.49
C VAL A 279 -8.44 -22.41 4.08
N TRP A 280 -8.11 -23.26 3.13
CA TRP A 280 -8.98 -24.30 2.60
C TRP A 280 -8.29 -25.64 2.72
N ASP A 281 -9.03 -26.64 3.13
CA ASP A 281 -8.56 -28.02 3.14
C ASP A 281 -8.50 -28.56 1.71
N GLU A 282 -7.36 -29.08 1.26
CA GLU A 282 -7.24 -29.58 -0.12
C GLU A 282 -8.07 -30.85 -0.33
N ALA A 283 -8.22 -31.71 0.69
CA ALA A 283 -8.95 -32.95 0.55
C ALA A 283 -10.46 -32.71 0.36
N SER A 284 -11.07 -31.93 1.25
CA SER A 284 -12.52 -31.69 1.30
C SER A 284 -12.97 -30.45 0.55
N LEU A 285 -12.06 -29.52 0.25
CA LEU A 285 -12.33 -28.22 -0.40
C LEU A 285 -13.26 -27.32 0.41
N HIS A 286 -13.24 -27.42 1.73
CA HIS A 286 -13.96 -26.53 2.65
C HIS A 286 -13.03 -25.46 3.22
N CYS A 287 -13.60 -24.28 3.49
CA CYS A 287 -12.90 -23.22 4.22
C CYS A 287 -12.70 -23.69 5.67
N LEU A 288 -11.44 -23.83 6.08
CA LEU A 288 -11.07 -24.14 7.45
C LEU A 288 -11.13 -22.88 8.31
N GLU A 289 -10.47 -21.80 7.88
CA GLU A 289 -10.33 -20.59 8.67
C GLU A 289 -10.25 -19.31 7.83
N ILE A 290 -10.56 -18.18 8.47
CA ILE A 290 -10.42 -16.84 7.91
C ILE A 290 -9.42 -16.04 8.74
N LEU A 291 -8.21 -15.90 8.22
CA LEU A 291 -7.09 -15.21 8.85
C LEU A 291 -7.24 -13.70 8.64
N LYS A 292 -7.69 -13.01 9.69
CA LYS A 292 -7.91 -11.57 9.70
C LYS A 292 -6.74 -10.84 10.35
N GLY A 293 -6.44 -9.65 9.85
CA GLY A 293 -5.50 -8.74 10.51
C GLY A 293 -4.85 -7.72 9.59
N HIS A 294 -4.69 -8.03 8.31
CA HIS A 294 -4.24 -7.02 7.37
C HIS A 294 -5.29 -5.91 7.22
N THR A 295 -4.84 -4.66 7.16
CA THR A 295 -5.70 -3.48 7.00
C THR A 295 -5.79 -3.01 5.56
N GLY A 296 -5.13 -3.72 4.64
CA GLY A 296 -5.15 -3.47 3.21
C GLY A 296 -5.00 -4.75 2.39
N PRO A 297 -5.10 -4.64 1.05
CA PRO A 297 -5.07 -5.78 0.13
C PRO A 297 -3.89 -6.72 0.33
N VAL A 298 -4.15 -8.02 0.47
CA VAL A 298 -3.12 -9.07 0.47
C VAL A 298 -2.68 -9.32 -0.97
N ARG A 299 -1.38 -9.17 -1.22
CA ARG A 299 -0.83 -9.15 -2.58
C ARG A 299 -0.01 -10.39 -2.92
N THR A 300 0.58 -11.06 -1.94
CA THR A 300 1.51 -12.17 -2.17
C THR A 300 1.53 -13.09 -0.95
N LEU A 301 1.76 -14.37 -1.21
CA LEU A 301 1.88 -15.43 -0.20
C LEU A 301 3.17 -16.22 -0.46
N VAL A 302 3.83 -16.67 0.59
CA VAL A 302 4.93 -17.64 0.49
C VAL A 302 4.97 -18.52 1.73
N HIS A 303 5.20 -19.81 1.54
CA HIS A 303 5.41 -20.75 2.63
C HIS A 303 6.90 -20.82 3.00
N ALA A 304 7.21 -20.79 4.30
CA ALA A 304 8.55 -21.04 4.83
C ALA A 304 8.47 -21.54 6.28
N ALA A 305 9.28 -22.54 6.64
CA ALA A 305 9.44 -23.02 8.02
C ALA A 305 8.11 -23.32 8.77
N GLY A 306 7.15 -23.97 8.09
CA GLY A 306 5.84 -24.31 8.67
C GLY A 306 4.90 -23.12 8.86
N CYS A 307 5.23 -21.98 8.26
CA CYS A 307 4.45 -20.75 8.34
C CYS A 307 4.11 -20.23 6.95
N MET A 308 2.91 -19.69 6.80
CA MET A 308 2.51 -18.91 5.64
C MET A 308 2.78 -17.43 5.90
N PHE A 309 3.51 -16.78 5.01
CA PHE A 309 3.80 -15.35 5.08
C PHE A 309 2.93 -14.62 4.06
N SER A 310 2.21 -13.58 4.49
CA SER A 310 1.36 -12.76 3.63
C SER A 310 1.86 -11.31 3.57
N GLY A 311 2.16 -10.83 2.37
CA GLY A 311 2.58 -9.46 2.13
C GLY A 311 1.41 -8.60 1.65
N SER A 312 1.23 -7.42 2.25
CA SER A 312 0.07 -6.56 2.00
C SER A 312 0.43 -5.12 1.64
N TYR A 313 -0.53 -4.42 1.04
CA TYR A 313 -0.48 -2.98 0.81
C TYR A 313 -0.57 -2.16 2.10
N ASP A 314 -0.89 -2.78 3.24
CA ASP A 314 -0.77 -2.16 4.56
C ASP A 314 0.67 -2.02 5.08
N LYS A 315 1.65 -2.38 4.24
CA LYS A 315 3.10 -2.24 4.50
C LYS A 315 3.64 -3.27 5.49
N SER A 316 2.85 -4.27 5.86
CA SER A 316 3.27 -5.35 6.75
C SER A 316 3.39 -6.69 6.04
N VAL A 317 4.18 -7.58 6.63
CA VAL A 317 4.12 -9.02 6.36
C VAL A 317 3.54 -9.70 7.59
N ARG A 318 2.46 -10.47 7.46
CA ARG A 318 1.93 -11.28 8.56
C ARG A 318 2.37 -12.73 8.41
N VAL A 319 2.56 -13.38 9.56
CA VAL A 319 3.04 -14.75 9.66
C VAL A 319 1.95 -15.59 10.32
N TRP A 320 1.50 -16.62 9.63
CA TRP A 320 0.44 -17.52 10.06
C TRP A 320 1.04 -18.91 10.22
N ASP A 321 0.83 -19.53 11.37
CA ASP A 321 1.20 -20.92 11.57
C ASP A 321 0.36 -21.82 10.65
N VAL A 322 0.98 -22.72 9.90
CA VAL A 322 0.25 -23.57 8.95
C VAL A 322 -0.55 -24.64 9.67
N GLU A 323 -0.16 -25.09 10.85
CA GLU A 323 -0.82 -26.14 11.63
C GLU A 323 -1.96 -25.56 12.48
N THR A 324 -1.67 -24.56 13.30
CA THR A 324 -2.62 -23.95 14.25
C THR A 324 -3.51 -22.88 13.62
N LEU A 325 -3.11 -22.33 12.46
CA LEU A 325 -3.81 -21.24 11.76
C LEU A 325 -3.87 -19.93 12.56
N GLU A 326 -2.97 -19.76 13.53
CA GLU A 326 -2.88 -18.56 14.33
C GLU A 326 -1.86 -17.56 13.76
N CYS A 327 -2.09 -16.26 14.01
CA CYS A 327 -1.13 -15.22 13.66
C CYS A 327 0.05 -15.23 14.64
N LYS A 328 1.19 -15.79 14.23
CA LYS A 328 2.43 -15.82 15.01
C LYS A 328 3.08 -14.44 15.16
N ALA A 329 3.09 -13.65 14.09
CA ALA A 329 3.74 -12.34 14.11
C ALA A 329 3.19 -11.39 13.04
N THR A 330 3.37 -10.10 13.29
CA THR A 330 3.23 -9.04 12.28
C THR A 330 4.57 -8.35 12.12
N LEU A 331 5.22 -8.58 10.99
CA LEU A 331 6.52 -8.05 10.63
C LEU A 331 6.33 -6.63 10.06
N THR A 332 6.79 -5.65 10.83
CA THR A 332 6.67 -4.23 10.50
C THR A 332 8.04 -3.61 10.22
N GLY A 333 8.04 -2.51 9.47
CA GLY A 333 9.26 -1.75 9.18
C GLY A 333 9.34 -1.26 7.74
N HIS A 334 8.56 -1.82 6.81
CA HIS A 334 8.41 -1.23 5.49
C HIS A 334 7.58 0.05 5.60
N THR A 335 7.94 1.06 4.81
CA THR A 335 7.22 2.35 4.73
C THR A 335 6.31 2.43 3.50
N GLY A 336 6.47 1.48 2.57
CA GLY A 336 5.68 1.28 1.36
C GLY A 336 4.97 -0.09 1.34
N ALA A 337 4.10 -0.29 0.34
CA ALA A 337 3.35 -1.54 0.18
C ALA A 337 4.29 -2.72 -0.10
N VAL A 338 4.04 -3.88 0.52
CA VAL A 338 4.79 -5.10 0.22
C VAL A 338 4.27 -5.69 -1.10
N ARG A 339 5.15 -5.78 -2.09
CA ARG A 339 4.81 -6.13 -3.48
C ARG A 339 5.16 -7.57 -3.85
N ALA A 340 6.19 -8.13 -3.22
CA ALA A 340 6.71 -9.46 -3.51
C ALA A 340 7.25 -10.11 -2.23
N LEU A 341 7.08 -11.43 -2.16
CA LEU A 341 7.70 -12.29 -1.17
C LEU A 341 8.39 -13.45 -1.88
N VAL A 342 9.55 -13.88 -1.37
CA VAL A 342 10.19 -15.13 -1.74
C VAL A 342 10.88 -15.72 -0.52
N ALA A 343 10.99 -17.04 -0.44
CA ALA A 343 11.60 -17.74 0.69
C ALA A 343 12.81 -18.55 0.26
N SER A 344 13.87 -18.48 1.06
CA SER A 344 14.93 -19.49 1.11
C SER A 344 14.68 -20.41 2.32
N PRO A 345 15.47 -21.48 2.51
CA PRO A 345 15.32 -22.36 3.68
C PRO A 345 15.38 -21.64 5.04
N ASP A 346 16.20 -20.59 5.14
CA ASP A 346 16.47 -19.88 6.40
C ASP A 346 15.78 -18.50 6.48
N HIS A 347 15.43 -17.90 5.34
CA HIS A 347 14.99 -16.51 5.29
C HIS A 347 13.76 -16.30 4.40
N VAL A 348 12.95 -15.32 4.77
CA VAL A 348 11.90 -14.75 3.92
C VAL A 348 12.32 -13.34 3.52
N PHE A 349 12.18 -13.02 2.23
CA PHE A 349 12.53 -11.72 1.67
C PHE A 349 11.26 -10.99 1.25
N SER A 350 11.13 -9.71 1.62
CA SER A 350 10.00 -8.86 1.24
C SER A 350 10.45 -7.63 0.48
N GLY A 351 9.98 -7.49 -0.77
CA GLY A 351 10.23 -6.34 -1.63
C GLY A 351 9.07 -5.36 -1.57
N SER A 352 9.37 -4.07 -1.50
CA SER A 352 8.40 -3.01 -1.19
C SER A 352 8.50 -1.79 -2.11
N ASP A 353 7.44 -1.00 -2.12
CA ASP A 353 7.40 0.35 -2.73
C ASP A 353 8.28 1.37 -1.99
N ASP A 354 8.88 1.02 -0.85
CA ASP A 354 9.87 1.87 -0.19
C ASP A 354 11.30 1.68 -0.71
N THR A 355 11.43 1.05 -1.89
CA THR A 355 12.70 0.77 -2.58
C THR A 355 13.62 -0.20 -1.84
N THR A 356 13.19 -0.80 -0.73
CA THR A 356 14.01 -1.77 0.03
C THR A 356 13.52 -3.20 -0.13
N VAL A 357 14.45 -4.14 0.12
CA VAL A 357 14.11 -5.53 0.44
C VAL A 357 14.44 -5.80 1.90
N LYS A 358 13.49 -6.32 2.69
CA LYS A 358 13.78 -6.76 4.07
C LYS A 358 13.99 -8.26 4.11
N VAL A 359 14.95 -8.67 4.94
CA VAL A 359 15.30 -10.06 5.21
C VAL A 359 14.79 -10.42 6.60
N TRP A 360 13.90 -11.40 6.65
CA TRP A 360 13.33 -11.92 7.88
C TRP A 360 13.86 -13.32 8.11
N ASP A 361 14.31 -13.61 9.32
CA ASP A 361 14.63 -14.98 9.70
C ASP A 361 13.33 -15.80 9.78
N ALA A 362 13.27 -16.92 9.05
CA ALA A 362 12.04 -17.67 8.87
C ALA A 362 11.55 -18.35 10.16
N ARG A 363 12.44 -18.57 11.15
CA ARG A 363 12.11 -19.25 12.41
C ARG A 363 11.89 -18.27 13.55
N THR A 364 12.79 -17.31 13.72
CA THR A 364 12.75 -16.31 14.80
C THR A 364 11.85 -15.12 14.46
N LEU A 365 11.49 -14.95 13.18
CA LEU A 365 10.61 -13.90 12.67
C LEU A 365 11.16 -12.49 12.94
N LYS A 366 12.47 -12.35 13.12
CA LYS A 366 13.15 -11.08 13.31
C LYS A 366 13.66 -10.54 11.98
N CYS A 367 13.66 -9.21 11.84
CA CYS A 367 14.34 -8.54 10.74
C CYS A 367 15.86 -8.70 10.94
N VAL A 368 16.50 -9.44 10.04
CA VAL A 368 17.96 -9.66 10.05
C VAL A 368 18.66 -8.48 9.38
N ARG A 369 18.12 -8.01 8.26
CA ARG A 369 18.74 -6.94 7.45
C ARG A 369 17.71 -6.21 6.60
N THR A 370 17.97 -4.93 6.33
CA THR A 370 17.34 -4.18 5.24
C THR A 370 18.36 -4.01 4.13
N LEU A 371 18.02 -4.50 2.93
CA LEU A 371 18.83 -4.43 1.73
C LEU A 371 18.43 -3.18 0.96
N GLU A 372 19.36 -2.24 0.88
CA GLU A 372 19.17 -0.93 0.28
C GLU A 372 19.94 -0.78 -1.04
N GLY A 373 19.47 0.13 -1.88
CA GLY A 373 20.17 0.55 -3.09
C GLY A 373 19.30 0.61 -4.34
N HIS A 374 18.12 -0.01 -4.36
CA HIS A 374 17.17 0.30 -5.42
C HIS A 374 16.69 1.75 -5.31
N GLU A 375 16.49 2.40 -6.45
CA GLU A 375 16.09 3.81 -6.54
C GLU A 375 14.58 3.99 -6.73
N ASP A 376 13.86 2.89 -6.93
CA ASP A 376 12.40 2.83 -7.10
C ASP A 376 11.86 1.49 -6.55
N ASN A 377 10.55 1.31 -6.64
CA ASN A 377 9.78 0.20 -6.06
C ASN A 377 10.33 -1.18 -6.44
N VAL A 378 10.58 -2.02 -5.44
CA VAL A 378 10.97 -3.42 -5.65
C VAL A 378 9.72 -4.24 -5.94
N ARG A 379 9.57 -4.71 -7.18
CA ARG A 379 8.30 -5.27 -7.67
C ARG A 379 8.25 -6.79 -7.65
N VAL A 380 9.38 -7.43 -7.84
CA VAL A 380 9.50 -8.88 -8.01
C VAL A 380 10.79 -9.37 -7.35
N LEU A 381 10.70 -10.55 -6.76
CA LEU A 381 11.84 -11.25 -6.17
C LEU A 381 11.93 -12.65 -6.78
N ALA A 382 13.14 -13.17 -6.89
CA ALA A 382 13.40 -14.58 -7.16
C ALA A 382 14.56 -15.06 -6.30
N VAL A 383 14.63 -16.37 -6.07
CA VAL A 383 15.67 -16.97 -5.23
C VAL A 383 16.21 -18.22 -5.92
N SER A 384 17.49 -18.47 -5.69
CA SER A 384 18.21 -19.69 -6.04
C SER A 384 18.81 -20.28 -4.76
N GLU A 385 19.58 -21.36 -4.87
CA GLU A 385 20.24 -21.95 -3.69
C GLU A 385 21.21 -20.99 -2.98
N ARG A 386 21.83 -20.05 -3.70
CA ARG A 386 22.89 -19.17 -3.17
C ARG A 386 22.61 -17.68 -3.28
N LEU A 387 21.73 -17.29 -4.19
CA LEU A 387 21.50 -15.89 -4.55
C LEU A 387 20.01 -15.55 -4.45
N MET A 388 19.72 -14.32 -4.04
CA MET A 388 18.43 -13.67 -4.16
C MET A 388 18.52 -12.55 -5.20
N PHE A 389 17.46 -12.38 -5.98
CA PHE A 389 17.37 -11.39 -7.04
C PHE A 389 16.18 -10.48 -6.78
N SER A 390 16.40 -9.17 -6.85
CA SER A 390 15.34 -8.18 -6.74
C SER A 390 15.25 -7.35 -8.00
N GLY A 391 14.07 -7.36 -8.64
CA GLY A 391 13.76 -6.55 -9.82
C GLY A 391 12.94 -5.33 -9.43
N SER A 392 13.32 -4.16 -9.94
CA SER A 392 12.73 -2.89 -9.55
C SER A 392 12.23 -2.06 -10.73
N TRP A 393 11.40 -1.06 -10.41
CA TRP A 393 11.00 0.02 -11.30
C TRP A 393 12.17 0.93 -11.73
N ASP A 394 13.29 0.87 -11.01
CA ASP A 394 14.54 1.54 -11.39
C ASP A 394 15.25 0.89 -12.59
N LYS A 395 14.61 -0.12 -13.22
CA LYS A 395 15.07 -0.80 -14.44
C LYS A 395 16.24 -1.76 -14.19
N THR A 396 16.68 -1.91 -12.95
CA THR A 396 17.79 -2.79 -12.58
C THR A 396 17.31 -4.07 -11.89
N ILE A 397 18.20 -5.06 -11.89
CA ILE A 397 18.07 -6.24 -11.03
C ILE A 397 19.28 -6.26 -10.12
N ARG A 398 19.06 -6.35 -8.81
CA ARG A 398 20.15 -6.51 -7.84
C ARG A 398 20.29 -7.98 -7.46
N VAL A 399 21.54 -8.42 -7.34
CA VAL A 399 21.94 -9.77 -6.95
C VAL A 399 22.51 -9.71 -5.55
N TRP A 400 21.94 -10.50 -4.66
CA TRP A 400 22.29 -10.55 -3.25
C TRP A 400 22.78 -11.95 -2.90
N ASP A 401 23.92 -12.05 -2.22
CA ASP A 401 24.41 -13.32 -1.71
C ASP A 401 23.63 -13.71 -0.45
N LEU A 402 23.07 -14.93 -0.43
CA LEU A 402 22.19 -15.37 0.67
C LEU A 402 22.93 -15.57 2.00
N ARG A 403 24.25 -15.76 1.97
CA ARG A 403 25.06 -16.02 3.16
C ARG A 403 25.51 -14.73 3.84
N THR A 404 25.93 -13.75 3.05
CA THR A 404 26.46 -12.45 3.52
C THR A 404 25.39 -11.37 3.57
N LEU A 405 24.32 -11.53 2.77
CA LEU A 405 23.27 -10.55 2.53
C LEU A 405 23.82 -9.21 1.99
N ASP A 406 24.92 -9.29 1.23
CA ASP A 406 25.53 -8.16 0.55
C ASP A 406 25.14 -8.16 -0.94
N CYS A 407 25.06 -6.96 -1.52
CA CYS A 407 24.85 -6.81 -2.96
C CYS A 407 26.14 -7.20 -3.69
N VAL A 408 26.10 -8.32 -4.42
CA VAL A 408 27.23 -8.81 -5.22
C VAL A 408 27.30 -8.11 -6.57
N LYS A 409 26.13 -7.81 -7.16
CA LYS A 409 26.05 -7.24 -8.49
C LYS A 409 24.76 -6.47 -8.72
N VAL A 410 24.86 -5.43 -9.56
CA VAL A 410 23.72 -4.78 -10.20
C VAL A 410 23.73 -5.17 -11.67
N LEU A 411 22.64 -5.77 -12.14
CA LEU A 411 22.43 -6.14 -13.53
C LEU A 411 21.69 -5.00 -14.22
N GLU A 412 22.38 -4.35 -15.15
CA GLU A 412 21.86 -3.28 -15.99
C GLU A 412 21.62 -3.79 -17.39
N GLY A 413 20.61 -3.25 -18.07
CA GLY A 413 20.37 -3.52 -19.48
C GLY A 413 18.92 -3.34 -19.90
N HIS A 414 17.96 -3.58 -19.01
CA HIS A 414 16.57 -3.24 -19.27
C HIS A 414 16.39 -1.73 -19.39
N THR A 415 15.55 -1.30 -20.33
CA THR A 415 15.30 0.13 -20.56
C THR A 415 14.09 0.64 -19.79
N GLU A 416 13.31 -0.25 -19.17
CA GLU A 416 12.13 0.05 -18.36
C GLU A 416 12.00 -0.94 -17.18
N ALA A 417 11.02 -0.72 -16.30
CA ALA A 417 10.80 -1.45 -15.05
C ALA A 417 10.82 -2.98 -15.20
N VAL A 418 11.50 -3.67 -14.28
CA VAL A 418 11.52 -5.14 -14.23
C VAL A 418 10.27 -5.66 -13.51
N LEU A 419 9.51 -6.54 -14.16
CA LEU A 419 8.20 -6.99 -13.69
C LEU A 419 8.17 -8.46 -13.29
N ALA A 420 9.01 -9.28 -13.91
CA ALA A 420 9.05 -10.71 -13.72
C ALA A 420 10.49 -11.21 -13.60
N LEU A 421 10.71 -12.17 -12.71
CA LEU A 421 11.97 -12.89 -12.56
C LEU A 421 11.64 -14.38 -12.43
N ALA A 422 12.46 -15.23 -13.06
CA ALA A 422 12.46 -16.67 -12.87
C ALA A 422 13.89 -17.17 -12.85
N VAL A 423 14.17 -18.18 -12.04
CA VAL A 423 15.48 -18.85 -11.98
C VAL A 423 15.28 -20.28 -12.47
N GLY A 424 16.11 -20.72 -13.41
CA GLY A 424 16.07 -22.09 -13.92
C GLY A 424 17.27 -22.43 -14.78
N ALA A 425 17.68 -23.70 -14.77
CA ALA A 425 18.79 -24.22 -15.58
C ALA A 425 20.09 -23.38 -15.50
N GLY A 426 20.44 -22.89 -14.30
CA GLY A 426 21.66 -22.11 -14.07
C GLY A 426 21.62 -20.66 -14.59
N CYS A 427 20.46 -20.19 -15.04
CA CYS A 427 20.26 -18.82 -15.51
C CYS A 427 19.19 -18.10 -14.68
N LEU A 428 19.33 -16.78 -14.57
CA LEU A 428 18.23 -15.89 -14.22
C LEU A 428 17.58 -15.43 -15.52
N VAL A 429 16.25 -15.38 -15.54
CA VAL A 429 15.50 -14.74 -16.62
C VAL A 429 14.67 -13.61 -16.07
N SER A 430 14.68 -12.48 -16.79
CA SER A 430 13.91 -11.29 -16.43
C SER A 430 13.01 -10.85 -17.56
N GLY A 431 11.82 -10.39 -17.17
CA GLY A 431 10.82 -9.79 -18.04
C GLY A 431 10.56 -8.36 -17.59
N SER A 432 10.49 -7.44 -18.54
CA SER A 432 10.38 -6.01 -18.27
C SER A 432 9.24 -5.36 -19.05
N TYR A 433 8.88 -4.17 -18.59
CA TYR A 433 8.02 -3.24 -19.30
C TYR A 433 8.62 -2.78 -20.64
N ASP A 434 9.92 -3.03 -20.89
CA ASP A 434 10.56 -2.78 -22.18
C ASP A 434 10.22 -3.82 -23.28
N THR A 435 9.27 -4.72 -22.99
CA THR A 435 8.79 -5.82 -23.86
C THR A 435 9.79 -6.96 -24.10
N THR A 436 10.95 -6.92 -23.42
CA THR A 436 12.02 -7.90 -23.65
C THR A 436 12.11 -8.95 -22.54
N VAL A 437 12.54 -10.14 -22.94
CA VAL A 437 12.96 -11.22 -22.03
C VAL A 437 14.48 -11.32 -22.09
N ARG A 438 15.16 -11.26 -20.95
CA ARG A 438 16.62 -11.33 -20.87
C ARG A 438 17.09 -12.50 -20.04
N PHE A 439 18.11 -13.19 -20.53
CA PHE A 439 18.77 -14.31 -19.86
C PHE A 439 20.11 -13.85 -19.32
N TRP A 440 20.36 -14.13 -18.05
CA TRP A 440 21.57 -13.76 -17.34
C TRP A 440 22.23 -15.02 -16.82
N ASP A 441 23.51 -15.20 -17.15
CA ASP A 441 24.31 -16.30 -16.63
C ASP A 441 24.65 -16.04 -15.16
N LEU A 442 24.38 -17.02 -14.28
CA LEU A 442 24.54 -16.85 -12.83
C LEU A 442 25.99 -16.88 -12.35
N ASN A 443 26.94 -17.30 -13.19
CA ASN A 443 28.36 -17.34 -12.83
C ASN A 443 29.08 -16.04 -13.17
N THR A 444 28.74 -15.45 -14.32
CA THR A 444 29.39 -14.27 -14.89
C THR A 444 28.56 -12.99 -14.72
N PHE A 445 27.27 -13.13 -14.41
CA PHE A 445 26.28 -12.05 -14.33
C PHE A 445 26.16 -11.22 -15.61
N ARG A 446 26.45 -11.84 -16.75
CA ARG A 446 26.31 -11.20 -18.06
C ARG A 446 24.99 -11.60 -18.71
N CYS A 447 24.37 -10.65 -19.39
CA CYS A 447 23.24 -10.93 -20.27
C CYS A 447 23.72 -11.79 -21.44
N THR A 448 23.31 -13.05 -21.50
CA THR A 448 23.68 -14.01 -22.56
C THR A 448 22.76 -13.92 -23.75
N ARG A 449 21.48 -13.61 -23.52
CA ARG A 449 20.47 -13.49 -24.56
C ARG A 449 19.48 -12.38 -24.24
N LYS A 450 19.17 -11.57 -25.25
CA LYS A 450 18.05 -10.64 -25.25
C LYS A 450 17.06 -11.13 -26.30
N CYS A 451 15.85 -11.42 -25.87
CA CYS A 451 14.77 -11.91 -26.71
C CYS A 451 13.71 -10.82 -26.85
N ASP A 452 13.46 -10.45 -28.11
CA ASP A 452 12.34 -9.61 -28.49
C ASP A 452 11.24 -10.53 -29.07
N GLY A 453 9.97 -10.28 -28.75
CA GLY A 453 8.87 -11.11 -29.24
C GLY A 453 7.50 -10.78 -28.68
N HIS A 454 7.45 -10.02 -27.58
CA HIS A 454 6.25 -9.39 -27.07
C HIS A 454 6.14 -7.94 -27.60
N ASP A 455 4.91 -7.51 -27.85
CA ASP A 455 4.56 -6.15 -28.28
C ASP A 455 4.23 -5.22 -27.10
N ASP A 456 4.13 -5.78 -25.88
CA ASP A 456 3.91 -5.05 -24.63
C ASP A 456 4.69 -5.70 -23.46
N ALA A 457 4.52 -5.16 -22.25
CA ALA A 457 5.26 -5.51 -21.05
C ALA A 457 5.20 -7.00 -20.70
N VAL A 458 6.36 -7.61 -20.44
CA VAL A 458 6.47 -9.00 -19.97
C VAL A 458 6.15 -9.05 -18.49
N ARG A 459 5.01 -9.64 -18.13
CA ARG A 459 4.42 -9.50 -16.80
C ARG A 459 4.72 -10.65 -15.85
N VAL A 460 4.85 -11.85 -16.39
CA VAL A 460 5.06 -13.08 -15.62
C VAL A 460 6.02 -14.00 -16.36
N LEU A 461 6.83 -14.73 -15.59
CA LEU A 461 7.77 -15.73 -16.08
C LEU A 461 7.64 -17.00 -15.25
N ALA A 462 7.84 -18.14 -15.90
CA ALA A 462 8.08 -19.43 -15.25
C ALA A 462 9.23 -20.14 -15.97
N ALA A 463 10.07 -20.84 -15.21
CA ALA A 463 11.15 -21.65 -15.76
C ALA A 463 10.94 -23.11 -15.34
N HIS A 464 10.89 -24.02 -16.31
CA HIS A 464 10.70 -25.45 -16.04
C HIS A 464 11.35 -26.30 -17.14
N GLY A 465 12.05 -27.37 -16.76
CA GLY A 465 12.56 -28.37 -17.72
C GLY A 465 13.43 -27.77 -18.83
N GLY A 466 14.25 -26.76 -18.52
CA GLY A 466 15.12 -26.07 -19.48
C GLY A 466 14.41 -25.07 -20.41
N HIS A 467 13.09 -24.94 -20.32
CA HIS A 467 12.29 -23.96 -21.05
C HIS A 467 11.94 -22.78 -20.15
N VAL A 468 11.73 -21.63 -20.77
CA VAL A 468 11.18 -20.46 -20.09
C VAL A 468 9.92 -20.00 -20.77
N PHE A 469 8.90 -19.76 -19.96
CA PHE A 469 7.58 -19.33 -20.38
C PHE A 469 7.37 -17.89 -19.92
N SER A 470 6.90 -17.04 -20.82
CA SER A 470 6.57 -15.65 -20.52
C SER A 470 5.13 -15.34 -20.87
N GLY A 471 4.47 -14.52 -20.05
CA GLY A 471 3.16 -13.95 -20.32
C GLY A 471 3.25 -12.42 -20.37
N SER A 472 2.62 -11.81 -21.37
CA SER A 472 2.71 -10.37 -21.64
C SER A 472 1.36 -9.65 -21.51
N TYR A 473 1.43 -8.31 -21.43
CA TYR A 473 0.27 -7.41 -21.47
C TYR A 473 -0.48 -7.44 -22.80
N ASP A 474 0.19 -7.81 -23.88
CA ASP A 474 -0.42 -8.01 -25.21
C ASP A 474 -1.23 -9.32 -25.33
N GLY A 475 -1.31 -10.11 -24.26
CA GLY A 475 -1.99 -11.41 -24.20
C GLY A 475 -1.18 -12.59 -24.76
N THR A 476 -0.02 -12.35 -25.36
CA THR A 476 0.81 -13.41 -25.94
C THR A 476 1.59 -14.17 -24.88
N ILE A 477 1.91 -15.42 -25.21
CA ILE A 477 2.72 -16.31 -24.41
C ILE A 477 3.98 -16.66 -25.20
N GLY A 478 5.14 -16.41 -24.61
CA GLY A 478 6.43 -16.77 -25.18
C GLY A 478 6.95 -18.08 -24.61
N VAL A 479 7.59 -18.88 -25.45
CA VAL A 479 8.34 -20.09 -25.07
C VAL A 479 9.76 -19.94 -25.62
N TRP A 480 10.76 -19.97 -24.73
CA TRP A 480 12.14 -19.57 -25.02
C TRP A 480 13.19 -20.64 -24.77
#